data_AF-A0A965QRE7-F1
#
_entry.id   AF-A0A965QRE7-F1
#
_cell.length_a   1.000
_cell.length_b   1.000
_cell.length_c   1.000
_cell.angle_alpha   90.00
_cell.angle_beta   90.00
_cell.angle_gamma   90.00
#
_symmetry.space_group_name_H-M   'P 1'
#
loop_
_entity.id
_entity.type
_entity.pdbx_description
1 polymer ?
#
loop_
_entity_poly.entity_id
_entity_poly.type
_entity_poly.pdbx_seq_one_letter_code
_entity_poly.pdbx_strand_id
1 'polypeptide(L)'
;MPLATIAPKFTGRFNKGVDYVGDLAAFEREFIQHPAASVQQLVEKLLASPHFGERWGRHWLDVVRFAESNGFETNGARKNAWPYRDWVIRAFNSDMPYDRFIAEQLAGDTLGADEATGFIVGGATDVVKSPDPVLTANQRADELNDFAATTASAFLGLTLHCARCHNHKFDPISMTDYYAVVACFAGVRHGERPVKPANYDELNAKAATLKTQLANVMHQLERFEPRARPGTNASANLRPPVTRGLNLERFSPVAAKFLRFTISETTQLEPCIDELEAFSVEATPRNVALASTGAKATASGTYPNNPYHKLEHINDGLYGNERSWISNERGKGWVQIEFAKTETIDRVTWSRDRDNVPRYNDRLATRYRIEVSTNGTAWQTVATSDDRQPFSTKAPTGITYSAEGLPPAEAAKLAELLAAKKKFEEEIAATTTFPLIY
;
A
#
# COMPACT_ATOMS: atom_id res chain seq x y z
N MET A 1 42.71 29.88 -32.30
CA MET A 1 42.29 28.55 -32.80
C MET A 1 41.24 28.76 -33.88
N PRO A 2 41.26 28.02 -35.00
CA PRO A 2 40.19 28.08 -36.01
C PRO A 2 38.84 27.61 -35.41
N LEU A 3 37.74 28.29 -35.74
CA LEU A 3 36.39 27.95 -35.22
C LEU A 3 35.94 26.52 -35.62
N ALA A 4 36.45 26.01 -36.75
CA ALA A 4 36.29 24.64 -37.20
C ALA A 4 36.76 23.59 -36.18
N THR A 5 37.63 23.97 -35.23
CA THR A 5 38.10 23.11 -34.14
C THR A 5 37.16 23.13 -32.92
N ILE A 6 36.22 24.07 -32.85
CA ILE A 6 35.31 24.33 -31.72
C ILE A 6 33.89 23.83 -32.02
N ALA A 7 33.38 24.07 -33.23
CA ALA A 7 31.99 23.74 -33.63
C ALA A 7 31.57 22.26 -33.44
N PRO A 8 32.43 21.25 -33.65
CA PRO A 8 32.05 19.85 -33.43
C PRO A 8 31.85 19.47 -31.95
N LYS A 9 32.32 20.30 -31.01
CA LYS A 9 32.15 20.05 -29.56
C LYS A 9 30.80 20.53 -29.03
N PHE A 10 30.15 21.46 -29.73
CA PHE A 10 28.81 21.98 -29.39
C PHE A 10 27.68 21.19 -30.06
N THR A 11 28.00 20.34 -31.04
CA THR A 11 27.07 19.40 -31.69
C THR A 11 27.39 17.96 -31.26
N GLY A 12 27.28 17.69 -29.95
CA GLY A 12 27.59 16.38 -29.40
C GLY A 12 26.73 15.25 -30.03
N ARG A 13 27.39 14.14 -30.42
CA ARG A 13 26.83 12.94 -31.08
C ARG A 13 25.61 12.27 -30.40
N PHE A 14 25.22 12.69 -29.20
CA PHE A 14 24.15 12.08 -28.42
C PHE A 14 22.82 12.85 -28.44
N ASN A 15 22.79 14.08 -28.96
CA ASN A 15 21.56 14.87 -29.15
C ASN A 15 21.44 15.29 -30.62
N LYS A 16 21.16 14.32 -31.51
CA LYS A 16 20.83 14.64 -32.90
C LYS A 16 19.55 15.48 -32.93
N GLY A 17 19.65 16.76 -33.30
CA GLY A 17 18.50 17.63 -33.56
C GLY A 17 18.31 18.83 -32.63
N VAL A 18 19.15 19.00 -31.60
CA VAL A 18 19.09 20.20 -30.74
C VAL A 18 20.11 21.22 -31.22
N ASP A 19 19.61 22.34 -31.76
CA ASP A 19 20.43 23.47 -32.19
C ASP A 19 20.70 24.41 -31.00
N TYR A 20 21.85 24.23 -30.35
CA TYR A 20 22.27 25.02 -29.19
C TYR A 20 22.75 26.43 -29.55
N VAL A 21 23.22 26.63 -30.79
CA VAL A 21 23.80 27.90 -31.23
C VAL A 21 22.74 28.76 -31.93
N GLY A 22 21.78 28.14 -32.62
CA GLY A 22 20.83 28.82 -33.49
C GLY A 22 21.47 29.08 -34.85
N ASP A 23 21.30 30.30 -35.37
CA ASP A 23 21.92 30.72 -36.62
C ASP A 23 23.47 30.85 -36.47
N LEU A 24 24.16 29.76 -36.80
CA LEU A 24 25.63 29.69 -36.85
C LEU A 24 26.25 30.79 -37.73
N ALA A 25 25.62 31.15 -38.85
CA ALA A 25 26.15 32.15 -39.75
C ALA A 25 26.02 33.56 -39.16
N ALA A 26 24.97 33.83 -38.37
CA ALA A 26 24.84 35.06 -37.60
C ALA A 26 25.92 35.14 -36.50
N PHE A 27 26.09 34.07 -35.73
CA PHE A 27 27.13 34.01 -34.70
C PHE A 27 28.54 34.21 -35.27
N GLU A 28 28.85 33.62 -36.42
CA GLU A 28 30.15 33.79 -37.10
C GLU A 28 30.42 35.25 -37.47
N ARG A 29 29.43 35.96 -38.02
CA ARG A 29 29.57 37.38 -38.37
C ARG A 29 29.82 38.23 -37.12
N GLU A 30 29.05 37.99 -36.06
CA GLU A 30 29.17 38.71 -34.79
C GLU A 30 30.50 38.43 -34.11
N PHE A 31 30.94 37.16 -34.06
CA PHE A 31 32.18 36.74 -33.43
C PHE A 31 33.42 37.35 -34.11
N ILE A 32 33.41 37.48 -35.44
CA ILE A 32 34.50 38.14 -36.18
C ILE A 32 34.63 39.61 -35.78
N GLN A 33 33.51 40.29 -35.53
CA GLN A 33 33.49 41.71 -35.20
C GLN A 33 33.71 41.98 -33.70
N HIS A 34 33.15 41.12 -32.84
CA HIS A 34 33.09 41.33 -31.38
C HIS A 34 33.31 40.01 -30.60
N PRO A 35 34.50 39.39 -30.70
CA PRO A 35 34.72 38.02 -30.23
C PRO A 35 34.40 37.79 -28.76
N ALA A 36 34.80 38.70 -27.87
CA ALA A 36 34.53 38.57 -26.43
C ALA A 36 33.03 38.68 -26.10
N ALA A 37 32.35 39.66 -26.69
CA ALA A 37 30.92 39.88 -26.47
C ALA A 37 30.07 38.74 -27.05
N SER A 38 30.41 38.24 -28.24
CA SER A 38 29.70 37.12 -28.86
C SER A 38 29.86 35.84 -28.03
N VAL A 39 31.06 35.55 -27.51
CA VAL A 39 31.26 34.39 -26.61
C VAL A 39 30.45 34.56 -25.33
N GLN A 40 30.47 35.72 -24.69
CA GLN A 40 29.70 35.98 -23.48
C GLN A 40 28.19 35.78 -23.72
N GLN A 41 27.64 36.37 -24.78
CA GLN A 41 26.23 36.24 -25.14
C GLN A 41 25.85 34.78 -25.44
N LEU A 42 26.71 34.04 -26.13
CA LEU A 42 26.48 32.63 -26.38
C LEU A 42 26.48 31.83 -25.07
N VAL A 43 27.43 32.09 -24.16
CA VAL A 43 27.47 31.44 -22.84
C VAL A 43 26.21 31.75 -22.04
N GLU A 44 25.79 33.01 -21.96
CA GLU A 44 24.57 33.42 -21.26
C GLU A 44 23.33 32.72 -21.87
N LYS A 45 23.23 32.66 -23.20
CA LYS A 45 22.15 31.95 -23.90
C LYS A 45 22.15 30.45 -23.59
N LEU A 46 23.31 29.81 -23.55
CA LEU A 46 23.44 28.38 -23.27
C LEU A 46 23.11 28.07 -21.80
N LEU A 47 23.54 28.91 -20.86
CA LEU A 47 23.24 28.77 -19.44
C LEU A 47 21.75 29.00 -19.16
N ALA A 48 21.10 29.91 -19.88
CA ALA A 48 19.66 30.17 -19.75
C ALA A 48 18.76 29.14 -20.45
N SER A 49 19.35 28.21 -21.23
CA SER A 49 18.58 27.20 -21.96
C SER A 49 18.03 26.13 -21.01
N PRO A 50 16.76 25.70 -21.13
CA PRO A 50 16.23 24.60 -20.33
C PRO A 50 16.97 23.27 -20.56
N HIS A 51 17.67 23.13 -21.69
CA HIS A 51 18.49 21.97 -22.01
C HIS A 51 19.82 21.92 -21.23
N PHE A 52 20.19 23.01 -20.54
CA PHE A 52 21.37 23.04 -19.68
C PHE A 52 21.26 21.98 -18.57
N GLY A 53 20.14 21.97 -17.85
CA GLY A 53 19.86 21.02 -16.78
C GLY A 53 19.70 19.59 -17.26
N GLU A 54 19.14 19.36 -18.45
CA GLU A 54 19.09 18.01 -19.07
C GLU A 54 20.51 17.49 -19.34
N ARG A 55 21.39 18.36 -19.85
CA ARG A 55 22.75 18.00 -20.22
C ARG A 55 23.62 17.73 -18.99
N TRP A 56 23.59 18.64 -18.01
CA TRP A 56 24.39 18.53 -16.79
C TRP A 56 23.82 17.53 -15.80
N GLY A 57 22.49 17.46 -15.69
CA GLY A 57 21.79 16.48 -14.86
C GLY A 57 22.17 15.05 -15.21
N ARG A 58 22.39 14.71 -16.49
CA ARG A 58 22.90 13.39 -16.90
C ARG A 58 24.21 13.01 -16.21
N HIS A 59 25.15 13.95 -16.08
CA HIS A 59 26.41 13.70 -15.40
C HIS A 59 26.21 13.43 -13.90
N TRP A 60 25.28 14.16 -13.27
CA TRP A 60 24.90 13.89 -11.89
C TRP A 60 24.23 12.53 -11.71
N LEU A 61 23.32 12.17 -12.62
CA LEU A 61 22.62 10.88 -12.59
C LEU A 61 23.58 9.71 -12.78
N ASP A 62 24.66 9.89 -13.54
CA ASP A 62 25.75 8.91 -13.63
C ASP A 62 26.49 8.77 -12.27
N VAL A 63 26.79 9.88 -11.58
CA VAL A 63 27.45 9.89 -10.25
C VAL A 63 26.62 9.12 -9.21
N VAL A 64 25.31 9.33 -9.21
CA VAL A 64 24.40 8.67 -8.26
C VAL A 64 23.94 7.29 -8.73
N ARG A 65 24.43 6.86 -9.91
CA ARG A 65 24.16 5.55 -10.52
C ARG A 65 22.66 5.31 -10.72
N PHE A 66 21.95 6.38 -11.05
CA PHE A 66 20.50 6.37 -11.19
C PHE A 66 20.06 5.51 -12.37
N ALA A 67 19.06 4.67 -12.13
CA ALA A 67 18.33 3.96 -13.18
C ALA A 67 16.82 3.93 -12.88
N GLU A 68 16.02 3.97 -13.93
CA GLU A 68 14.57 3.72 -13.87
C GLU A 68 14.25 2.22 -13.83
N SER A 69 15.21 1.39 -13.41
CA SER A 69 15.06 -0.05 -13.23
C SER A 69 15.92 -0.55 -12.07
N ASN A 70 15.69 -1.79 -11.62
CA ASN A 70 16.41 -2.35 -10.46
C ASN A 70 17.91 -2.52 -10.69
N GLY A 71 18.35 -2.82 -11.90
CA GLY A 71 19.77 -2.85 -12.26
C GLY A 71 20.59 -4.01 -11.67
N PHE A 72 19.95 -4.97 -11.00
CA PHE A 72 20.57 -6.18 -10.42
C PHE A 72 20.07 -7.47 -11.12
N GLU A 73 20.29 -8.64 -10.50
CA GLU A 73 19.96 -9.98 -11.05
C GLU A 73 18.54 -10.08 -11.64
N THR A 74 17.54 -9.50 -10.97
CA THR A 74 16.19 -9.33 -11.53
C THR A 74 15.92 -7.86 -11.84
N ASN A 75 15.78 -7.56 -13.13
CA ASN A 75 15.65 -6.19 -13.60
C ASN A 75 14.20 -5.83 -13.94
N GLY A 76 13.50 -5.20 -12.99
CA GLY A 76 12.17 -4.63 -13.19
C GLY A 76 12.22 -3.10 -13.36
N ALA A 77 11.26 -2.54 -14.10
CA ALA A 77 11.12 -1.09 -14.24
C ALA A 77 10.60 -0.45 -12.94
N ARG A 78 11.20 0.67 -12.55
CA ARG A 78 10.79 1.54 -11.44
C ARG A 78 9.95 2.69 -11.99
N LYS A 79 8.63 2.51 -12.04
CA LYS A 79 7.70 3.42 -12.72
C LYS A 79 7.69 4.84 -12.15
N ASN A 80 8.11 5.00 -10.90
CA ASN A 80 8.08 6.26 -10.16
C ASN A 80 9.48 6.80 -9.82
N ALA A 81 10.54 6.34 -10.51
CA ALA A 81 11.91 6.84 -10.32
C ALA A 81 12.19 8.16 -11.08
N TRP A 82 11.47 8.40 -12.18
CA TRP A 82 11.61 9.58 -13.02
C TRP A 82 11.48 10.95 -12.34
N PRO A 83 10.69 11.14 -11.24
CA PRO A 83 10.59 12.44 -10.58
C PRO A 83 11.93 12.92 -10.01
N TYR A 84 12.79 12.02 -9.53
CA TYR A 84 14.14 12.40 -9.09
C TYR A 84 14.98 12.96 -10.24
N ARG A 85 14.96 12.32 -11.42
CA ARG A 85 15.63 12.86 -12.63
C ARG A 85 15.14 14.27 -12.93
N ASP A 86 13.83 14.47 -12.92
CA ASP A 86 13.23 15.76 -13.25
C ASP A 86 13.55 16.81 -12.18
N TRP A 87 13.61 16.43 -10.89
CA TRP A 87 14.09 17.30 -9.82
C TRP A 87 15.55 17.73 -10.04
N VAL A 88 16.44 16.80 -10.40
CA VAL A 88 17.85 17.11 -10.72
C VAL A 88 17.92 18.13 -11.86
N ILE A 89 17.19 17.91 -12.95
CA ILE A 89 17.14 18.84 -14.10
C ILE A 89 16.70 20.23 -13.67
N ARG A 90 15.65 20.33 -12.84
CA ARG A 90 15.16 21.60 -12.29
C ARG A 90 16.18 22.27 -11.37
N ALA A 91 16.88 21.51 -10.52
CA ALA A 91 17.90 22.04 -9.64
C ALA A 91 19.05 22.69 -10.41
N PHE A 92 19.53 22.04 -11.49
CA PHE A 92 20.56 22.63 -12.36
C PHE A 92 20.05 23.87 -13.12
N ASN A 93 18.84 23.83 -13.68
CA ASN A 93 18.29 24.96 -14.42
C ASN A 93 17.97 26.19 -13.55
N SER A 94 17.71 25.98 -12.25
CA SER A 94 17.43 27.06 -11.30
C SER A 94 18.66 27.58 -10.56
N ASP A 95 19.85 27.08 -10.90
CA ASP A 95 21.11 27.38 -10.19
C ASP A 95 20.96 27.19 -8.67
N MET A 96 20.40 26.04 -8.27
CA MET A 96 20.13 25.76 -6.87
C MET A 96 21.43 25.84 -6.04
N PRO A 97 21.43 26.57 -4.90
CA PRO A 97 22.57 26.61 -4.01
C PRO A 97 23.03 25.21 -3.61
N TYR A 98 24.35 24.98 -3.66
CA TYR A 98 24.91 23.65 -3.49
C TYR A 98 24.61 23.02 -2.11
N ASP A 99 24.61 23.83 -1.05
CA ASP A 99 24.22 23.42 0.30
C ASP A 99 22.78 22.90 0.35
N ARG A 100 21.86 23.59 -0.32
CA ARG A 100 20.47 23.16 -0.48
C ARG A 100 20.36 21.90 -1.32
N PHE A 101 21.11 21.80 -2.41
CA PHE A 101 21.14 20.62 -3.28
C PHE A 101 21.60 19.35 -2.54
N ILE A 102 22.56 19.47 -1.62
CA ILE A 102 22.96 18.36 -0.74
C ILE A 102 21.85 18.05 0.28
N ALA A 103 21.36 19.08 0.98
CA ALA A 103 20.39 18.91 2.06
C ALA A 103 19.09 18.24 1.58
N GLU A 104 18.54 18.68 0.44
CA GLU A 104 17.33 18.09 -0.14
C GLU A 104 17.55 16.63 -0.56
N GLN A 105 18.73 16.25 -1.06
CA GLN A 105 19.00 14.87 -1.45
C GLN A 105 19.16 13.91 -0.26
N LEU A 106 19.70 14.39 0.86
CA LEU A 106 19.90 13.58 2.07
C LEU A 106 18.68 13.55 3.00
N ALA A 107 17.85 14.61 2.99
CA ALA A 107 16.75 14.79 3.94
C ALA A 107 15.48 15.39 3.32
N GLY A 108 15.30 15.26 2.00
CA GLY A 108 14.19 15.87 1.26
C GLY A 108 12.80 15.47 1.75
N ASP A 109 12.65 14.29 2.33
CA ASP A 109 11.43 13.82 3.00
C ASP A 109 10.99 14.69 4.19
N THR A 110 11.95 15.32 4.86
CA THR A 110 11.71 16.24 5.98
C THR A 110 11.70 17.70 5.56
N LEU A 111 12.34 18.02 4.43
CA LEU A 111 12.47 19.38 3.89
C LEU A 111 11.40 19.74 2.86
N GLY A 112 10.46 18.84 2.55
CA GLY A 112 9.41 19.05 1.53
C GLY A 112 9.92 18.96 0.10
N ALA A 113 11.07 18.29 -0.10
CA ALA A 113 11.67 17.98 -1.39
C ALA A 113 11.73 16.46 -1.58
N ASP A 114 10.59 15.78 -1.39
CA ASP A 114 10.53 14.32 -1.34
C ASP A 114 11.16 13.65 -2.58
N GLU A 115 11.02 14.23 -3.76
CA GLU A 115 11.60 13.74 -5.02
C GLU A 115 13.14 13.64 -4.96
N ALA A 116 13.80 14.54 -4.23
CA ALA A 116 15.26 14.63 -4.14
C ALA A 116 15.88 13.43 -3.41
N THR A 117 15.13 12.76 -2.52
CA THR A 117 15.64 11.59 -1.79
C THR A 117 15.90 10.38 -2.68
N GLY A 118 15.46 10.43 -3.95
CA GLY A 118 15.85 9.45 -4.96
C GLY A 118 17.37 9.32 -5.11
N PHE A 119 18.16 10.30 -4.66
CA PHE A 119 19.61 10.20 -4.52
C PHE A 119 20.05 8.95 -3.75
N ILE A 120 19.38 8.65 -2.63
CA ILE A 120 19.81 7.58 -1.72
C ILE A 120 19.47 6.21 -2.32
N VAL A 121 18.30 6.08 -2.93
CA VAL A 121 17.72 4.80 -3.36
C VAL A 121 17.80 4.56 -4.87
N GLY A 122 18.26 5.54 -5.65
CA GLY A 122 18.26 5.50 -7.12
C GLY A 122 19.23 4.49 -7.75
N GLY A 123 20.21 4.00 -6.97
CA GLY A 123 21.18 2.98 -7.37
C GLY A 123 20.57 1.59 -7.60
N ALA A 124 21.40 0.60 -7.95
CA ALA A 124 20.95 -0.78 -8.14
C ALA A 124 20.41 -1.39 -6.84
N THR A 125 19.36 -2.22 -6.94
CA THR A 125 18.76 -2.88 -5.76
C THR A 125 18.58 -4.37 -6.01
N ASP A 126 18.96 -5.17 -5.01
CA ASP A 126 18.67 -6.60 -4.98
C ASP A 126 17.28 -6.84 -4.37
N VAL A 127 16.29 -7.11 -5.23
CA VAL A 127 14.91 -7.41 -4.82
C VAL A 127 14.69 -8.89 -4.53
N VAL A 128 15.65 -9.76 -4.81
CA VAL A 128 15.54 -11.21 -4.59
C VAL A 128 16.01 -11.50 -3.17
N LYS A 129 15.07 -11.50 -2.22
CA LYS A 129 15.41 -11.76 -0.81
C LYS A 129 15.53 -13.26 -0.54
N SER A 130 16.61 -13.65 0.11
CA SER A 130 16.81 -15.03 0.59
C SER A 130 15.93 -15.32 1.81
N PRO A 131 15.39 -16.53 1.98
CA PRO A 131 14.75 -16.97 3.21
C PRO A 131 15.75 -17.24 4.35
N ASP A 132 17.06 -17.34 4.03
CA ASP A 132 18.11 -17.46 5.04
C ASP A 132 18.37 -16.09 5.70
N PRO A 133 18.16 -15.96 7.02
CA PRO A 133 18.30 -14.68 7.72
C PRO A 133 19.71 -14.09 7.65
N VAL A 134 20.76 -14.92 7.54
CA VAL A 134 22.14 -14.44 7.41
C VAL A 134 22.35 -13.80 6.04
N LEU A 135 21.82 -14.43 4.99
CA LEU A 135 21.89 -13.88 3.64
C LEU A 135 21.07 -12.58 3.51
N THR A 136 19.88 -12.52 4.12
CA THR A 136 19.08 -11.29 4.18
C THR A 136 19.83 -10.17 4.91
N ALA A 137 20.51 -10.48 6.02
CA ALA A 137 21.29 -9.51 6.78
C ALA A 137 22.50 -9.00 5.99
N ASN A 138 23.18 -9.87 5.25
CA ASN A 138 24.29 -9.47 4.36
C ASN A 138 23.82 -8.56 3.23
N GLN A 139 22.71 -8.91 2.55
CA GLN A 139 22.10 -8.05 1.54
C GLN A 139 21.80 -6.66 2.11
N ARG A 140 21.26 -6.59 3.33
CA ARG A 140 20.99 -5.31 3.99
C ARG A 140 22.27 -4.53 4.31
N ALA A 141 23.34 -5.20 4.73
CA ALA A 141 24.62 -4.56 4.97
C ALA A 141 25.23 -4.00 3.68
N ASP A 142 25.05 -4.69 2.54
CA ASP A 142 25.52 -4.22 1.24
C ASP A 142 24.72 -3.01 0.73
N GLU A 143 23.38 -3.01 0.89
CA GLU A 143 22.54 -1.83 0.63
C GLU A 143 23.01 -0.60 1.44
N LEU A 144 23.23 -0.78 2.74
CA LEU A 144 23.67 0.30 3.61
C LEU A 144 25.06 0.83 3.25
N ASN A 145 25.96 -0.08 2.89
CA ASN A 145 27.27 0.29 2.37
C ASN A 145 27.15 1.09 1.07
N ASP A 146 26.23 0.71 0.18
CA ASP A 146 25.99 1.39 -1.09
C ASP A 146 25.55 2.84 -0.91
N PHE A 147 24.61 3.08 0.02
CA PHE A 147 24.14 4.43 0.38
C PHE A 147 25.28 5.30 0.94
N ALA A 148 26.04 4.76 1.89
CA ALA A 148 27.14 5.47 2.52
C ALA A 148 28.29 5.76 1.53
N ALA A 149 28.66 4.77 0.71
CA ALA A 149 29.73 4.89 -0.28
C ALA A 149 29.38 5.91 -1.38
N THR A 150 28.13 5.92 -1.85
CA THR A 150 27.66 6.88 -2.84
C THR A 150 27.65 8.29 -2.28
N THR A 151 27.14 8.46 -1.06
CA THR A 151 27.13 9.76 -0.36
C THR A 151 28.55 10.32 -0.21
N ALA A 152 29.47 9.50 0.29
CA ALA A 152 30.85 9.92 0.50
C ALA A 152 31.56 10.23 -0.83
N SER A 153 31.36 9.42 -1.86
CA SER A 153 31.98 9.64 -3.17
C SER A 153 31.44 10.90 -3.84
N ALA A 154 30.12 11.13 -3.77
CA ALA A 154 29.46 12.26 -4.43
C ALA A 154 29.75 13.60 -3.76
N PHE A 155 29.76 13.66 -2.42
CA PHE A 155 29.83 14.93 -1.68
C PHE A 155 31.17 15.18 -0.99
N LEU A 156 31.89 14.13 -0.59
CA LEU A 156 33.19 14.27 0.06
C LEU A 156 34.36 14.04 -0.92
N GLY A 157 34.10 13.39 -2.06
CA GLY A 157 35.15 12.95 -2.97
C GLY A 157 36.04 11.85 -2.40
N LEU A 158 35.54 11.09 -1.41
CA LEU A 158 36.29 10.08 -0.66
C LEU A 158 35.70 8.68 -0.85
N THR A 159 36.57 7.68 -0.96
CA THR A 159 36.18 6.27 -1.03
C THR A 159 36.01 5.66 0.35
N LEU A 160 34.83 5.79 0.94
CA LEU A 160 34.58 5.32 2.31
C LEU A 160 34.64 3.78 2.47
N HIS A 161 34.43 3.02 1.39
CA HIS A 161 34.21 1.57 1.44
C HIS A 161 35.38 0.76 2.03
N CYS A 162 36.63 1.23 1.93
CA CYS A 162 37.77 0.51 2.51
C CYS A 162 37.67 0.43 4.04
N ALA A 163 37.04 1.44 4.66
CA ALA A 163 36.86 1.53 6.10
C ALA A 163 35.88 0.48 6.68
N ARG A 164 35.20 -0.30 5.82
CA ARG A 164 34.24 -1.34 6.21
C ARG A 164 34.86 -2.46 7.03
N CYS A 165 36.08 -2.87 6.69
CA CYS A 165 36.74 -4.05 7.28
C CYS A 165 38.02 -3.72 8.04
N HIS A 166 38.62 -2.55 7.80
CA HIS A 166 39.82 -2.06 8.47
C HIS A 166 39.83 -0.54 8.41
N ASN A 167 40.61 0.17 9.26
CA ASN A 167 40.73 1.62 9.13
C ASN A 167 41.21 2.00 7.72
N HIS A 168 40.69 3.10 7.17
CA HIS A 168 40.99 3.49 5.80
C HIS A 168 42.51 3.64 5.57
N LYS A 169 42.99 3.20 4.41
CA LYS A 169 44.42 3.02 4.16
C LYS A 169 45.19 4.35 4.06
N PHE A 170 44.54 5.38 3.53
CA PHE A 170 45.18 6.67 3.19
C PHE A 170 44.59 7.82 4.01
N ASP A 171 43.26 7.94 4.02
CA ASP A 171 42.54 8.93 4.82
C ASP A 171 42.38 8.55 6.30
N PRO A 172 42.31 9.52 7.23
CA PRO A 172 42.14 9.29 8.67
C PRO A 172 40.70 8.94 9.04
N ILE A 173 40.17 7.87 8.43
CA ILE A 173 38.81 7.37 8.67
C ILE A 173 38.92 6.02 9.36
N SER A 174 38.46 5.94 10.59
CA SER A 174 38.42 4.67 11.32
C SER A 174 37.25 3.81 10.86
N MET A 175 37.29 2.50 11.17
CA MET A 175 36.10 1.65 11.00
C MET A 175 34.91 2.18 11.81
N THR A 176 35.16 2.75 12.98
CA THR A 176 34.11 3.34 13.82
C THR A 176 33.42 4.50 13.10
N ASP A 177 34.17 5.36 12.41
CA ASP A 177 33.62 6.45 11.62
C ASP A 177 32.78 5.93 10.45
N TYR A 178 33.26 4.88 9.75
CA TYR A 178 32.48 4.20 8.70
C TYR A 178 31.12 3.72 9.21
N TYR A 179 31.11 2.99 10.33
CA TYR A 179 29.87 2.45 10.88
C TYR A 179 28.97 3.57 11.45
N ALA A 180 29.53 4.68 11.93
CA ALA A 180 28.75 5.85 12.33
C ALA A 180 28.02 6.49 11.14
N VAL A 181 28.68 6.62 9.99
CA VAL A 181 28.04 7.11 8.75
C VAL A 181 26.97 6.14 8.26
N VAL A 182 27.28 4.83 8.24
CA VAL A 182 26.30 3.79 7.87
C VAL A 182 25.06 3.82 8.77
N ALA A 183 25.23 4.07 10.07
CA ALA A 183 24.12 4.15 11.02
C ALA A 183 23.11 5.25 10.65
N CYS A 184 23.54 6.37 10.04
CA CYS A 184 22.65 7.42 9.55
C CYS A 184 21.63 6.90 8.51
N PHE A 185 21.98 5.85 7.75
CA PHE A 185 21.12 5.26 6.73
C PHE A 185 20.38 4.00 7.20
N ALA A 186 20.55 3.57 8.46
CA ALA A 186 19.98 2.34 9.00
C ALA A 186 18.46 2.22 8.78
N GLY A 187 17.76 3.36 8.88
CA GLY A 187 16.30 3.48 8.68
C GLY A 187 15.82 3.53 7.23
N VAL A 188 16.71 3.78 6.26
CA VAL A 188 16.31 3.94 4.84
C VAL A 188 15.95 2.59 4.22
N ARG A 189 14.88 2.54 3.44
CA ARG A 189 14.48 1.36 2.65
C ARG A 189 14.12 1.81 1.24
N HIS A 190 14.41 0.97 0.25
CA HIS A 190 13.85 1.15 -1.09
C HIS A 190 12.34 0.94 -1.04
N GLY A 191 11.58 1.77 -1.76
CA GLY A 191 10.15 1.61 -1.87
C GLY A 191 9.45 2.90 -2.25
N GLU A 192 8.26 2.80 -2.79
CA GLU A 192 7.52 3.97 -3.24
C GLU A 192 6.79 4.67 -2.08
N ARG A 193 6.70 5.99 -2.15
CA ARG A 193 5.96 6.81 -1.20
C ARG A 193 5.16 7.91 -1.90
N PRO A 194 4.02 8.34 -1.34
CA PRO A 194 3.26 9.44 -1.89
C PRO A 194 4.06 10.75 -1.77
N VAL A 195 4.07 11.54 -2.84
CA VAL A 195 4.51 12.94 -2.78
C VAL A 195 3.57 13.68 -1.85
N LYS A 196 4.13 14.35 -0.84
CA LYS A 196 3.37 15.12 0.13
C LYS A 196 3.14 16.54 -0.41
N PRO A 197 1.93 16.90 -0.88
CA PRO A 197 1.63 18.29 -1.19
C PRO A 197 1.68 19.15 0.09
N ALA A 198 1.73 20.47 -0.07
CA ALA A 198 1.77 21.41 1.05
C ALA A 198 0.59 21.24 2.05
N ASN A 199 -0.56 20.74 1.58
CA ASN A 199 -1.74 20.46 2.38
C ASN A 199 -1.92 18.96 2.74
N TYR A 200 -0.85 18.15 2.67
CA TYR A 200 -0.91 16.71 2.93
C TYR A 200 -1.53 16.37 4.29
N ASP A 201 -1.12 17.06 5.35
CA ASP A 201 -1.61 16.81 6.72
C ASP A 201 -3.10 17.19 6.86
N GLU A 202 -3.53 18.29 6.23
CA GLU A 202 -4.94 18.70 6.18
C GLU A 202 -5.79 17.65 5.45
N LEU A 203 -5.33 17.18 4.30
CA LEU A 203 -6.01 16.14 3.51
C LEU A 203 -6.11 14.83 4.29
N ASN A 204 -5.06 14.43 5.01
CA ASN A 204 -5.08 13.24 5.85
C ASN A 204 -6.04 13.37 7.05
N ALA A 205 -6.06 14.53 7.72
CA ALA A 205 -7.01 14.78 8.81
C ALA A 205 -8.47 14.76 8.31
N LYS A 206 -8.71 15.32 7.12
CA LYS A 206 -10.01 15.24 6.45
C LYS A 206 -10.37 13.80 6.11
N ALA A 207 -9.44 13.03 5.53
CA ALA A 207 -9.64 11.62 5.22
C ALA A 207 -9.98 10.79 6.46
N ALA A 208 -9.32 11.04 7.60
CA ALA A 208 -9.61 10.37 8.86
C ALA A 208 -11.05 10.66 9.33
N THR A 209 -11.48 11.92 9.26
CA THR A 209 -12.85 12.33 9.61
C THR A 209 -13.89 11.67 8.70
N LEU A 210 -13.64 11.68 7.37
CA LEU A 210 -14.51 11.05 6.38
C LEU A 210 -14.61 9.53 6.60
N LYS A 211 -13.51 8.87 6.96
CA LYS A 211 -13.51 7.43 7.29
C LYS A 211 -14.39 7.12 8.50
N THR A 212 -14.36 7.96 9.55
CA THR A 212 -15.27 7.82 10.69
C THR A 212 -16.74 8.02 10.28
N GLN A 213 -17.02 9.02 9.44
CA GLN A 213 -18.38 9.25 8.94
C GLN A 213 -18.88 8.10 8.05
N LEU A 214 -18.01 7.59 7.18
CA LEU A 214 -18.27 6.41 6.35
C LEU A 214 -18.60 5.20 7.23
N ALA A 215 -17.83 4.94 8.28
CA ALA A 215 -18.10 3.83 9.21
C ALA A 215 -19.49 3.95 9.87
N ASN A 216 -19.89 5.16 10.29
CA ASN A 216 -21.22 5.40 10.84
C ASN A 216 -22.34 5.15 9.82
N VAL A 217 -22.16 5.60 8.57
CA VAL A 217 -23.12 5.33 7.48
C VAL A 217 -23.21 3.83 7.20
N MET A 218 -22.06 3.14 7.13
CA MET A 218 -22.01 1.70 6.94
C MET A 218 -22.75 0.96 8.05
N HIS A 219 -22.59 1.36 9.31
CA HIS A 219 -23.34 0.78 10.43
C HIS A 219 -24.86 0.96 10.28
N GLN A 220 -25.32 2.14 9.86
CA GLN A 220 -26.75 2.36 9.59
C GLN A 220 -27.26 1.55 8.41
N LEU A 221 -26.41 1.30 7.40
CA LEU A 221 -26.74 0.49 6.23
C LEU A 221 -26.95 -0.99 6.56
N GLU A 222 -26.30 -1.52 7.61
CA GLU A 222 -26.41 -2.94 8.01
C GLU A 222 -27.88 -3.37 8.18
N ARG A 223 -28.75 -2.49 8.68
CA ARG A 223 -30.19 -2.79 8.89
C ARG A 223 -30.98 -3.04 7.60
N PHE A 224 -30.41 -2.71 6.45
CA PHE A 224 -31.00 -2.91 5.12
C PHE A 224 -30.41 -4.11 4.37
N GLU A 225 -29.54 -4.89 5.01
CA GLU A 225 -29.16 -6.20 4.48
C GLU A 225 -30.37 -7.16 4.59
N PRO A 226 -30.69 -7.92 3.52
CA PRO A 226 -31.79 -8.86 3.52
C PRO A 226 -31.64 -9.95 4.60
N ARG A 227 -32.64 -10.11 5.46
CA ARG A 227 -32.61 -11.15 6.50
C ARG A 227 -32.49 -12.55 5.88
N ALA A 228 -31.66 -13.39 6.51
CA ALA A 228 -31.53 -14.80 6.22
C ALA A 228 -32.85 -15.53 6.49
N ARG A 229 -33.21 -16.45 5.59
CA ARG A 229 -34.48 -17.21 5.61
C ARG A 229 -34.18 -18.71 5.58
N PRO A 230 -33.58 -19.27 6.65
CA PRO A 230 -33.23 -20.69 6.70
C PRO A 230 -34.49 -21.56 6.54
N GLY A 231 -34.39 -22.62 5.74
CA GLY A 231 -35.47 -23.58 5.51
C GLY A 231 -36.56 -23.14 4.53
N THR A 232 -36.43 -21.98 3.88
CA THR A 232 -37.29 -21.59 2.76
C THR A 232 -36.70 -22.08 1.43
N ASN A 233 -37.50 -22.73 0.58
CA ASN A 233 -37.13 -22.98 -0.82
C ASN A 233 -37.24 -21.68 -1.61
N ALA A 234 -36.36 -20.71 -1.31
CA ALA A 234 -36.37 -19.40 -1.93
C ALA A 234 -35.83 -19.48 -3.37
N SER A 235 -36.63 -19.98 -4.31
CA SER A 235 -36.34 -19.86 -5.74
C SER A 235 -36.55 -18.44 -6.27
N ALA A 236 -37.30 -17.61 -5.52
CA ALA A 236 -37.49 -16.18 -5.79
C ALA A 236 -36.78 -15.33 -4.73
N ASN A 237 -36.08 -14.28 -5.19
CA ASN A 237 -35.42 -13.26 -4.37
C ASN A 237 -34.26 -13.78 -3.49
N LEU A 238 -33.31 -14.51 -4.07
CA LEU A 238 -32.08 -14.91 -3.39
C LEU A 238 -31.29 -13.71 -2.90
N ARG A 239 -30.77 -13.80 -1.67
CA ARG A 239 -29.85 -12.84 -1.10
C ARG A 239 -28.57 -12.76 -1.94
N PRO A 240 -27.85 -11.64 -1.91
CA PRO A 240 -26.61 -11.47 -2.64
C PRO A 240 -25.58 -12.56 -2.30
N PRO A 241 -24.69 -12.92 -3.25
CA PRO A 241 -23.67 -13.93 -3.01
C PRO A 241 -22.73 -13.50 -1.88
N VAL A 242 -22.06 -14.46 -1.26
CA VAL A 242 -20.97 -14.16 -0.33
C VAL A 242 -19.85 -13.40 -1.02
N THR A 243 -19.11 -12.60 -0.26
CA THR A 243 -17.94 -11.86 -0.71
C THR A 243 -16.69 -12.32 0.04
N ARG A 244 -15.51 -12.00 -0.49
CA ARG A 244 -14.22 -12.30 0.15
C ARG A 244 -13.96 -11.42 1.38
N GLY A 245 -14.51 -10.21 1.35
CA GLY A 245 -14.46 -9.26 2.46
C GLY A 245 -15.57 -9.55 3.47
N LEU A 246 -16.23 -8.48 3.92
CA LEU A 246 -17.27 -8.56 4.94
C LEU A 246 -18.56 -9.20 4.41
N ASN A 247 -19.02 -10.23 5.12
CA ASN A 247 -20.33 -10.84 4.97
C ASN A 247 -21.17 -10.56 6.22
N LEU A 248 -22.45 -10.29 6.01
CA LEU A 248 -23.41 -10.01 7.07
C LEU A 248 -24.55 -11.02 6.98
N GLU A 249 -24.84 -11.71 8.07
CA GLU A 249 -26.04 -12.53 8.24
C GLU A 249 -26.96 -11.86 9.26
N ARG A 250 -28.12 -11.37 8.80
CA ARG A 250 -29.18 -10.87 9.70
C ARG A 250 -30.28 -11.88 9.88
N PHE A 251 -30.81 -11.98 11.09
CA PHE A 251 -31.91 -12.89 11.42
C PHE A 251 -32.78 -12.29 12.53
N SER A 252 -33.89 -12.96 12.87
CA SER A 252 -34.72 -12.52 13.99
C SER A 252 -33.97 -12.68 15.32
N PRO A 253 -34.08 -11.71 16.27
CA PRO A 253 -33.47 -11.81 17.58
C PRO A 253 -33.66 -13.17 18.24
N VAL A 254 -32.57 -13.77 18.71
CA VAL A 254 -32.57 -15.11 19.30
C VAL A 254 -31.60 -15.17 20.48
N ALA A 255 -31.99 -15.87 21.55
CA ALA A 255 -31.12 -16.12 22.68
C ALA A 255 -30.07 -17.18 22.30
N ALA A 256 -28.80 -16.86 22.52
CA ALA A 256 -27.68 -17.72 22.18
C ALA A 256 -26.62 -17.66 23.30
N LYS A 257 -26.06 -18.82 23.64
CA LYS A 257 -24.80 -18.93 24.38
C LYS A 257 -23.70 -19.51 23.49
N PHE A 258 -24.08 -20.29 22.49
CA PHE A 258 -23.18 -20.87 21.50
C PHE A 258 -23.58 -20.40 20.12
N LEU A 259 -22.59 -20.02 19.32
CA LEU A 259 -22.69 -19.75 17.90
C LEU A 259 -21.79 -20.74 17.17
N ARG A 260 -22.32 -21.49 16.20
CA ARG A 260 -21.55 -22.41 15.37
C ARG A 260 -21.69 -22.03 13.91
N PHE A 261 -20.55 -21.90 13.25
CA PHE A 261 -20.45 -21.75 11.80
C PHE A 261 -19.96 -23.07 11.22
N THR A 262 -20.83 -23.75 10.48
CA THR A 262 -20.49 -25.00 9.80
C THR A 262 -20.35 -24.76 8.30
N ILE A 263 -19.19 -25.10 7.74
CA ILE A 263 -18.85 -24.94 6.32
C ILE A 263 -18.82 -26.32 5.67
N SER A 264 -19.50 -26.46 4.54
CA SER A 264 -19.57 -27.69 3.76
C SER A 264 -19.00 -27.57 2.34
N GLU A 265 -18.76 -26.35 1.87
CA GLU A 265 -18.10 -26.10 0.59
C GLU A 265 -17.37 -24.75 0.62
N THR A 266 -16.26 -24.67 -0.12
CA THR A 266 -15.47 -23.45 -0.31
C THR A 266 -15.13 -23.26 -1.79
N THR A 267 -14.70 -22.06 -2.19
CA THR A 267 -14.16 -21.83 -3.55
C THR A 267 -13.01 -22.77 -3.89
N GLN A 268 -12.04 -22.93 -2.98
CA GLN A 268 -10.89 -23.81 -3.11
C GLN A 268 -10.24 -24.08 -1.73
N LEU A 269 -9.64 -25.25 -1.54
CA LEU A 269 -8.83 -25.62 -0.34
C LEU A 269 -9.66 -25.74 0.96
N GLU A 270 -9.01 -25.68 2.13
CA GLU A 270 -9.65 -25.68 3.46
C GLU A 270 -10.29 -24.31 3.76
N PRO A 271 -11.44 -24.23 4.45
CA PRO A 271 -12.05 -22.93 4.79
C PRO A 271 -11.14 -22.06 5.64
N CYS A 272 -11.19 -20.75 5.36
CA CYS A 272 -10.48 -19.72 6.09
C CYS A 272 -11.46 -18.61 6.50
N ILE A 273 -11.47 -18.27 7.79
CA ILE A 273 -12.22 -17.13 8.34
C ILE A 273 -11.26 -16.29 9.14
N ASP A 274 -11.20 -14.99 8.86
CA ASP A 274 -10.37 -14.08 9.66
C ASP A 274 -11.02 -13.77 11.02
N GLU A 275 -12.29 -13.36 11.01
CA GLU A 275 -13.03 -13.04 12.22
C GLU A 275 -14.49 -13.53 12.10
N LEU A 276 -15.03 -14.05 13.21
CA LEU A 276 -16.45 -14.40 13.39
C LEU A 276 -17.04 -13.61 14.55
N GLU A 277 -17.97 -12.71 14.25
CA GLU A 277 -18.54 -11.79 15.25
C GLU A 277 -20.04 -11.99 15.39
N ALA A 278 -20.56 -11.72 16.59
CA ALA A 278 -21.98 -11.78 16.89
C ALA A 278 -22.39 -10.51 17.65
N PHE A 279 -23.50 -9.89 17.24
CA PHE A 279 -23.90 -8.60 17.79
C PHE A 279 -25.18 -8.68 18.62
N SER A 280 -25.16 -8.01 19.78
CA SER A 280 -26.33 -7.84 20.64
C SER A 280 -27.37 -6.89 20.02
N VAL A 281 -28.62 -7.03 20.44
CA VAL A 281 -29.78 -6.27 19.90
C VAL A 281 -30.00 -4.88 20.51
N GLU A 282 -29.07 -4.38 21.31
CA GLU A 282 -29.20 -3.09 21.99
C GLU A 282 -28.94 -1.90 21.06
N ALA A 283 -29.25 -0.67 21.52
CA ALA A 283 -29.13 0.54 20.70
C ALA A 283 -27.70 0.80 20.19
N THR A 284 -26.69 0.34 20.93
CA THR A 284 -25.29 0.30 20.49
C THR A 284 -24.82 -1.15 20.56
N PRO A 285 -24.94 -1.90 19.44
CA PRO A 285 -24.61 -3.32 19.42
C PRO A 285 -23.19 -3.59 19.89
N ARG A 286 -23.03 -4.55 20.80
CA ARG A 286 -21.72 -5.05 21.25
C ARG A 286 -21.38 -6.33 20.50
N ASN A 287 -20.13 -6.49 20.09
CA ASN A 287 -19.62 -7.78 19.64
C ASN A 287 -19.44 -8.71 20.86
N VAL A 288 -20.37 -9.64 21.06
CA VAL A 288 -20.38 -10.59 22.20
C VAL A 288 -19.53 -11.84 21.92
N ALA A 289 -18.97 -11.96 20.72
CA ALA A 289 -18.11 -13.08 20.32
C ALA A 289 -16.64 -12.84 20.67
N LEU A 290 -16.23 -11.62 21.01
CA LEU A 290 -14.82 -11.27 21.28
C LEU A 290 -14.24 -12.05 22.46
N ALA A 291 -13.01 -12.58 22.28
CA ALA A 291 -12.24 -13.20 23.35
C ALA A 291 -12.02 -12.25 24.54
N SER A 292 -11.84 -10.96 24.28
CA SER A 292 -11.69 -9.91 25.30
C SER A 292 -12.94 -9.72 26.18
N THR A 293 -14.11 -10.19 25.74
CA THR A 293 -15.36 -10.18 26.53
C THR A 293 -15.59 -11.51 27.27
N GLY A 294 -14.65 -12.45 27.19
CA GLY A 294 -14.69 -13.75 27.86
C GLY A 294 -15.25 -14.90 26.99
N ALA A 295 -15.50 -14.65 25.70
CA ALA A 295 -15.95 -15.69 24.77
C ALA A 295 -14.81 -16.67 24.41
N LYS A 296 -15.16 -17.92 24.14
CA LYS A 296 -14.19 -19.01 23.89
C LYS A 296 -14.42 -19.68 22.54
N ALA A 297 -13.37 -19.77 21.74
CA ALA A 297 -13.40 -20.42 20.44
C ALA A 297 -13.08 -21.93 20.53
N THR A 298 -13.78 -22.73 19.73
CA THR A 298 -13.52 -24.16 19.48
C THR A 298 -13.77 -24.46 18.00
N ALA A 299 -13.13 -25.49 17.45
CA ALA A 299 -13.30 -25.86 16.04
C ALA A 299 -13.23 -27.38 15.83
N SER A 300 -13.69 -27.84 14.66
CA SER A 300 -13.51 -29.23 14.20
C SER A 300 -12.05 -29.63 14.08
N GLY A 301 -11.19 -28.64 13.82
CA GLY A 301 -9.75 -28.75 13.81
C GLY A 301 -9.11 -27.47 13.28
N THR A 302 -7.78 -27.40 13.37
CA THR A 302 -6.99 -26.24 12.98
C THR A 302 -5.81 -26.69 12.15
N TYR A 303 -5.54 -25.96 11.07
CA TYR A 303 -4.42 -26.25 10.19
C TYR A 303 -3.09 -26.30 10.97
N PRO A 304 -2.34 -27.41 10.91
CA PRO A 304 -1.18 -27.60 11.78
C PRO A 304 0.01 -26.74 11.37
N ASN A 305 0.85 -26.37 12.35
CA ASN A 305 2.18 -25.77 12.16
C ASN A 305 2.22 -24.48 11.32
N ASN A 306 1.20 -23.61 11.42
CA ASN A 306 1.19 -22.32 10.74
C ASN A 306 1.37 -21.15 11.73
N PRO A 307 2.30 -20.21 11.50
CA PRO A 307 2.54 -19.09 12.42
C PRO A 307 1.43 -18.03 12.37
N TYR A 308 0.64 -17.97 11.29
CA TYR A 308 -0.39 -16.96 11.05
C TYR A 308 -1.81 -17.50 11.27
N HIS A 309 -2.06 -18.75 10.90
CA HIS A 309 -3.42 -19.29 10.89
C HIS A 309 -3.73 -20.09 12.15
N LYS A 310 -4.41 -19.47 13.11
CA LYS A 310 -4.65 -20.02 14.45
C LYS A 310 -6.09 -19.85 14.88
N LEU A 311 -6.57 -20.79 15.70
CA LEU A 311 -7.92 -20.71 16.26
C LEU A 311 -8.14 -19.44 17.08
N GLU A 312 -7.11 -18.95 17.79
CA GLU A 312 -7.19 -17.75 18.62
C GLU A 312 -7.54 -16.48 17.83
N HIS A 313 -7.32 -16.46 16.52
CA HIS A 313 -7.60 -15.29 15.68
C HIS A 313 -9.06 -15.16 15.28
N ILE A 314 -9.88 -16.20 15.43
CA ILE A 314 -11.27 -16.16 14.95
C ILE A 314 -12.16 -15.12 15.67
N ASN A 315 -11.72 -14.66 16.83
CA ASN A 315 -12.48 -13.74 17.67
C ASN A 315 -11.58 -12.80 18.50
N ASP A 316 -10.40 -12.46 17.99
CA ASP A 316 -9.45 -11.59 18.70
C ASP A 316 -9.69 -10.09 18.46
N GLY A 317 -10.63 -9.74 17.56
CA GLY A 317 -10.96 -8.38 17.17
C GLY A 317 -9.99 -7.75 16.17
N LEU A 318 -9.08 -8.55 15.59
CA LEU A 318 -8.18 -8.16 14.50
C LEU A 318 -8.63 -8.84 13.21
N TYR A 319 -8.18 -8.31 12.07
CA TYR A 319 -8.71 -8.68 10.76
C TYR A 319 -7.59 -9.00 9.76
N GLY A 320 -7.96 -9.65 8.65
CA GLY A 320 -7.07 -9.89 7.53
C GLY A 320 -6.40 -11.27 7.54
N ASN A 321 -5.82 -11.64 6.39
CA ASN A 321 -5.32 -13.00 6.16
C ASN A 321 -4.31 -13.50 7.21
N GLU A 322 -3.40 -12.66 7.71
CA GLU A 322 -2.39 -13.06 8.71
C GLU A 322 -2.97 -13.31 10.11
N ARG A 323 -4.23 -12.92 10.33
CA ARG A 323 -4.99 -13.08 11.58
C ARG A 323 -6.26 -13.88 11.28
N SER A 324 -6.10 -15.14 10.90
CA SER A 324 -7.25 -15.98 10.54
C SER A 324 -7.17 -17.39 11.10
N TRP A 325 -8.30 -18.09 11.12
CA TRP A 325 -8.38 -19.53 11.36
C TRP A 325 -8.57 -20.28 10.04
N ILE A 326 -7.84 -21.39 9.89
CA ILE A 326 -8.00 -22.34 8.79
C ILE A 326 -8.34 -23.72 9.36
N SER A 327 -9.34 -24.38 8.79
CA SER A 327 -9.68 -25.78 9.09
C SER A 327 -8.55 -26.73 8.69
N ASN A 328 -8.39 -27.84 9.40
CA ASN A 328 -7.51 -28.93 8.96
C ASN A 328 -8.16 -29.87 7.93
N GLU A 329 -9.42 -29.63 7.55
CA GLU A 329 -10.15 -30.42 6.57
C GLU A 329 -10.40 -29.62 5.28
N ARG A 330 -10.15 -30.25 4.13
CA ARG A 330 -10.34 -29.61 2.83
C ARG A 330 -11.82 -29.41 2.52
N GLY A 331 -12.21 -28.19 2.15
CA GLY A 331 -13.56 -27.80 1.74
C GLY A 331 -14.61 -27.74 2.85
N LYS A 332 -14.28 -28.16 4.08
CA LYS A 332 -15.23 -28.27 5.19
C LYS A 332 -14.60 -28.03 6.55
N GLY A 333 -15.45 -27.85 7.54
CA GLY A 333 -15.07 -27.68 8.94
C GLY A 333 -16.13 -26.90 9.69
N TRP A 334 -15.98 -26.80 11.00
CA TRP A 334 -16.80 -25.89 11.79
C TRP A 334 -15.94 -25.13 12.79
N VAL A 335 -16.35 -23.90 13.09
CA VAL A 335 -15.83 -23.11 14.19
C VAL A 335 -17.00 -22.62 15.03
N GLN A 336 -16.77 -22.52 16.34
CA GLN A 336 -17.80 -22.24 17.33
C GLN A 336 -17.27 -21.27 18.37
N ILE A 337 -18.09 -20.30 18.73
CA ILE A 337 -17.86 -19.39 19.84
C ILE A 337 -18.86 -19.69 20.96
N GLU A 338 -18.37 -19.98 22.16
CA GLU A 338 -19.15 -19.93 23.40
C GLU A 338 -19.04 -18.53 23.99
N PHE A 339 -20.16 -17.82 24.10
CA PHE A 339 -20.24 -16.50 24.72
C PHE A 339 -20.08 -16.61 26.24
N ALA A 340 -19.57 -15.55 26.86
CA ALA A 340 -19.37 -15.49 28.31
C ALA A 340 -20.67 -15.72 29.11
N LYS A 341 -21.81 -15.30 28.55
CA LYS A 341 -23.16 -15.54 29.07
C LYS A 341 -24.14 -15.67 27.91
N THR A 342 -25.35 -16.12 28.19
CA THR A 342 -26.43 -16.10 27.21
C THR A 342 -26.77 -14.66 26.84
N GLU A 343 -26.76 -14.36 25.54
CA GLU A 343 -27.03 -13.04 24.97
C GLU A 343 -28.14 -13.15 23.92
N THR A 344 -28.88 -12.07 23.69
CA THR A 344 -29.80 -11.98 22.55
C THR A 344 -29.09 -11.32 21.38
N ILE A 345 -28.94 -12.06 20.28
CA ILE A 345 -28.26 -11.61 19.06
C ILE A 345 -29.22 -11.64 17.87
N ASP A 346 -29.01 -10.75 16.89
CA ASP A 346 -29.80 -10.72 15.64
C ASP A 346 -28.91 -10.70 14.38
N ARG A 347 -27.59 -10.79 14.57
CA ARG A 347 -26.63 -10.60 13.50
C ARG A 347 -25.30 -11.27 13.77
N VAL A 348 -24.74 -11.83 12.69
CA VAL A 348 -23.39 -12.37 12.63
C VAL A 348 -22.66 -11.74 11.46
N THR A 349 -21.42 -11.29 11.68
CA THR A 349 -20.52 -10.90 10.59
C THR A 349 -19.38 -11.90 10.50
N TRP A 350 -18.87 -12.08 9.28
CA TRP A 350 -17.71 -12.92 9.04
C TRP A 350 -17.01 -12.51 7.76
N SER A 351 -15.75 -12.88 7.61
CA SER A 351 -14.96 -12.55 6.42
C SER A 351 -13.88 -13.60 6.17
N ARG A 352 -13.39 -13.66 4.92
CA ARG A 352 -12.21 -14.47 4.57
C ARG A 352 -10.94 -13.63 4.62
N ASP A 353 -11.03 -12.36 4.26
CA ASP A 353 -9.93 -11.40 4.25
C ASP A 353 -10.47 -9.97 4.32
N ARG A 354 -10.75 -9.49 5.54
CA ARG A 354 -11.21 -8.13 5.81
C ARG A 354 -10.02 -7.17 5.93
N ASP A 355 -9.28 -7.07 4.83
CA ASP A 355 -8.33 -5.98 4.56
C ASP A 355 -9.02 -4.90 3.68
N ASN A 356 -8.47 -3.67 3.68
CA ASN A 356 -8.97 -2.57 2.85
C ASN A 356 -9.09 -2.93 1.35
N VAL A 357 -8.33 -3.93 0.90
CA VAL A 357 -8.51 -4.61 -0.40
C VAL A 357 -8.32 -6.11 -0.17
N PRO A 358 -9.38 -6.94 -0.21
CA PRO A 358 -9.24 -8.39 -0.09
C PRO A 358 -8.33 -8.93 -1.21
N ARG A 359 -7.20 -9.55 -0.84
CA ARG A 359 -6.16 -9.98 -1.78
C ARG A 359 -6.33 -11.42 -2.25
N TYR A 360 -7.09 -12.21 -1.52
CA TYR A 360 -7.14 -13.66 -1.73
C TYR A 360 -8.50 -14.17 -2.21
N ASN A 361 -8.48 -15.12 -3.14
CA ASN A 361 -9.67 -15.68 -3.82
C ASN A 361 -10.03 -17.11 -3.42
N ASP A 362 -9.14 -17.77 -2.69
CA ASP A 362 -9.28 -19.13 -2.20
C ASP A 362 -10.00 -19.17 -0.84
N ARG A 363 -10.42 -20.37 -0.42
CA ARG A 363 -10.85 -20.69 0.96
C ARG A 363 -12.11 -19.99 1.46
N LEU A 364 -12.79 -19.23 0.60
CA LEU A 364 -14.05 -18.58 0.93
C LEU A 364 -15.16 -19.62 1.08
N ALA A 365 -15.88 -19.62 2.20
CA ALA A 365 -17.04 -20.48 2.42
C ALA A 365 -18.17 -20.13 1.44
N THR A 366 -18.54 -21.08 0.58
CA THR A 366 -19.61 -20.94 -0.42
C THR A 366 -20.86 -21.72 -0.06
N ARG A 367 -20.73 -22.82 0.70
CA ARG A 367 -21.84 -23.47 1.39
C ARG A 367 -21.62 -23.55 2.89
N TYR A 368 -22.59 -23.05 3.63
CA TYR A 368 -22.53 -23.05 5.09
C TYR A 368 -23.90 -22.93 5.73
N ARG A 369 -23.92 -23.19 7.03
CA ARG A 369 -25.00 -22.83 7.94
C ARG A 369 -24.44 -22.22 9.21
N ILE A 370 -25.17 -21.27 9.75
CA ILE A 370 -24.91 -20.66 11.04
C ILE A 370 -26.03 -21.08 11.99
N GLU A 371 -25.63 -21.64 13.13
CA GLU A 371 -26.52 -22.23 14.12
C GLU A 371 -26.24 -21.62 15.48
N VAL A 372 -27.28 -21.45 16.29
CA VAL A 372 -27.17 -20.98 17.66
C VAL A 372 -27.76 -21.97 18.64
N SER A 373 -27.30 -21.94 19.88
CA SER A 373 -27.83 -22.75 20.97
C SER A 373 -27.67 -22.05 22.31
N THR A 374 -28.59 -22.28 23.25
CA THR A 374 -28.45 -21.82 24.65
C THR A 374 -27.78 -22.87 25.56
N ASN A 375 -27.75 -24.13 25.13
CA ASN A 375 -27.29 -25.27 25.95
C ASN A 375 -26.21 -26.13 25.27
N GLY A 376 -25.89 -25.87 24.00
CA GLY A 376 -24.88 -26.60 23.23
C GLY A 376 -25.36 -27.92 22.61
N THR A 377 -26.63 -28.31 22.83
CA THR A 377 -27.19 -29.59 22.35
C THR A 377 -28.36 -29.40 21.40
N ALA A 378 -29.26 -28.45 21.67
CA ALA A 378 -30.36 -28.09 20.78
C ALA A 378 -29.95 -26.89 19.92
N TRP A 379 -29.84 -27.10 18.61
CA TRP A 379 -29.34 -26.10 17.66
C TRP A 379 -30.47 -25.56 16.79
N GLN A 380 -30.51 -24.24 16.64
CA GLN A 380 -31.40 -23.53 15.73
C GLN A 380 -30.58 -22.91 14.61
N THR A 381 -30.90 -23.25 13.36
CA THR A 381 -30.32 -22.58 12.19
C THR A 381 -30.87 -21.16 12.09
N VAL A 382 -29.97 -20.18 12.05
CA VAL A 382 -30.33 -18.75 11.93
C VAL A 382 -29.98 -18.17 10.56
N ALA A 383 -28.99 -18.74 9.88
CA ALA A 383 -28.63 -18.36 8.50
C ALA A 383 -28.05 -19.54 7.73
N THR A 384 -28.25 -19.56 6.41
CA THR A 384 -27.62 -20.53 5.50
C THR A 384 -27.15 -19.83 4.23
N SER A 385 -26.29 -20.50 3.46
CA SER A 385 -25.96 -20.10 2.09
C SER A 385 -27.06 -20.42 1.08
N ASP A 386 -28.03 -21.27 1.43
CA ASP A 386 -29.03 -21.79 0.46
C ASP A 386 -29.99 -20.71 -0.04
N ASP A 387 -30.15 -19.64 0.74
CA ASP A 387 -30.94 -18.47 0.34
C ASP A 387 -30.08 -17.36 -0.28
N ARG A 388 -28.81 -17.64 -0.61
CA ARG A 388 -27.91 -16.72 -1.33
C ARG A 388 -27.74 -17.13 -2.80
N GLN A 389 -27.45 -16.15 -3.64
CA GLN A 389 -27.04 -16.36 -5.02
C GLN A 389 -25.69 -17.10 -5.07
N PRO A 390 -25.42 -17.90 -6.11
CA PRO A 390 -24.13 -18.55 -6.30
C PRO A 390 -22.97 -17.55 -6.29
N PHE A 391 -21.86 -17.93 -5.66
CA PHE A 391 -20.65 -17.12 -5.65
C PHE A 391 -20.15 -16.84 -7.07
N SER A 392 -19.71 -15.60 -7.31
CA SER A 392 -19.08 -15.17 -8.55
C SER A 392 -17.88 -14.29 -8.24
N THR A 393 -16.75 -14.53 -8.92
CA THR A 393 -15.56 -13.68 -8.81
C THR A 393 -15.77 -12.26 -9.33
N LYS A 394 -16.85 -12.04 -10.08
CA LYS A 394 -17.29 -10.72 -10.58
C LYS A 394 -18.26 -10.01 -9.63
N ALA A 395 -18.72 -10.67 -8.57
CA ALA A 395 -19.63 -10.06 -7.61
C ALA A 395 -18.93 -8.94 -6.81
N PRO A 396 -19.67 -7.89 -6.40
CA PRO A 396 -19.13 -6.84 -5.54
C PRO A 396 -18.53 -7.42 -4.25
N THR A 397 -17.43 -6.84 -3.77
CA THR A 397 -16.70 -7.31 -2.57
C THR A 397 -17.28 -6.82 -1.24
N GLY A 398 -18.47 -6.20 -1.25
CA GLY A 398 -19.09 -5.57 -0.07
C GLY A 398 -20.52 -6.01 0.19
N ILE A 399 -21.02 -5.65 1.37
CA ILE A 399 -22.41 -5.89 1.78
C ILE A 399 -23.34 -5.28 0.74
N THR A 400 -24.34 -6.05 0.35
CA THR A 400 -25.40 -5.60 -0.57
C THR A 400 -26.66 -5.32 0.24
N TYR A 401 -27.29 -4.19 -0.06
CA TYR A 401 -28.45 -3.67 0.64
C TYR A 401 -29.67 -3.71 -0.28
N SER A 402 -30.86 -4.00 0.25
CA SER A 402 -32.08 -4.11 -0.56
C SER A 402 -33.19 -3.20 -0.04
N ALA A 403 -33.87 -2.53 -0.97
CA ALA A 403 -35.10 -1.79 -0.70
C ALA A 403 -36.35 -2.67 -0.76
N GLU A 404 -36.20 -3.95 -1.14
CA GLU A 404 -37.32 -4.85 -1.36
C GLU A 404 -38.12 -5.07 -0.07
N GLY A 405 -39.45 -4.87 -0.16
CA GLY A 405 -40.36 -5.02 0.98
C GLY A 405 -40.28 -3.90 2.02
N LEU A 406 -39.47 -2.86 1.81
CA LEU A 406 -39.40 -1.72 2.72
C LEU A 406 -40.54 -0.72 2.50
N PRO A 407 -41.08 -0.10 3.56
CA PRO A 407 -41.93 1.08 3.44
C PRO A 407 -41.23 2.21 2.67
N PRO A 408 -41.98 3.11 1.97
CA PRO A 408 -41.38 4.19 1.19
C PRO A 408 -40.38 5.06 1.95
N ALA A 409 -40.63 5.35 3.23
CA ALA A 409 -39.73 6.13 4.07
C ALA A 409 -38.38 5.43 4.35
N GLU A 410 -38.41 4.10 4.56
CA GLU A 410 -37.20 3.30 4.79
C GLU A 410 -36.43 3.06 3.50
N ALA A 411 -37.12 2.87 2.36
CA ALA A 411 -36.49 2.82 1.04
C ALA A 411 -35.79 4.15 0.70
N ALA A 412 -36.42 5.28 1.01
CA ALA A 412 -35.80 6.61 0.85
C ALA A 412 -34.57 6.76 1.77
N LYS A 413 -34.64 6.28 3.01
CA LYS A 413 -33.49 6.32 3.93
C LYS A 413 -32.32 5.46 3.45
N LEU A 414 -32.60 4.28 2.91
CA LEU A 414 -31.56 3.45 2.29
C LEU A 414 -30.88 4.18 1.13
N ALA A 415 -31.65 4.81 0.24
CA ALA A 415 -31.10 5.57 -0.88
C ALA A 415 -30.21 6.74 -0.41
N GLU A 416 -30.64 7.47 0.62
CA GLU A 416 -29.85 8.55 1.24
C GLU A 416 -28.51 8.02 1.78
N LEU A 417 -28.52 6.91 2.50
CA LEU A 417 -27.31 6.33 3.08
C LEU A 417 -26.36 5.76 2.03
N LEU A 418 -26.87 5.16 0.96
CA LEU A 418 -26.04 4.69 -0.16
C LEU A 418 -25.38 5.85 -0.90
N ALA A 419 -26.10 6.96 -1.09
CA ALA A 419 -25.54 8.18 -1.66
C ALA A 419 -24.45 8.77 -0.75
N ALA A 420 -24.68 8.81 0.57
CA ALA A 420 -23.68 9.26 1.54
C ALA A 420 -22.43 8.36 1.56
N LYS A 421 -22.61 7.04 1.53
CA LYS A 421 -21.51 6.05 1.44
C LYS A 421 -20.64 6.34 0.21
N LYS A 422 -21.26 6.40 -0.98
CA LYS A 422 -20.55 6.66 -2.23
C LYS A 422 -19.80 7.98 -2.19
N LYS A 423 -20.46 9.04 -1.71
CA LYS A 423 -19.84 10.37 -1.55
C LYS A 423 -18.61 10.32 -0.65
N PHE A 424 -18.70 9.67 0.51
CA PHE A 424 -17.56 9.56 1.41
C PHE A 424 -16.42 8.73 0.82
N GLU A 425 -16.72 7.64 0.11
CA GLU A 425 -15.69 6.85 -0.59
C GLU A 425 -14.96 7.68 -1.66
N GLU A 426 -15.69 8.46 -2.46
CA GLU A 426 -15.12 9.36 -3.47
C GLU A 426 -14.28 10.48 -2.85
N GLU A 427 -14.76 11.11 -1.77
CA GLU A 427 -14.02 12.15 -1.07
C GLU A 427 -12.76 11.61 -0.39
N ILE A 428 -12.83 10.43 0.24
CA ILE A 428 -11.65 9.77 0.83
C ILE A 428 -10.62 9.53 -0.27
N ALA A 429 -11.02 8.92 -1.39
CA ALA A 429 -10.10 8.65 -2.51
C ALA A 429 -9.44 9.93 -3.03
N ALA A 430 -10.20 11.02 -3.17
CA ALA A 430 -9.67 12.32 -3.59
C ALA A 430 -8.68 12.93 -2.58
N THR A 431 -8.81 12.62 -1.28
CA THR A 431 -7.93 13.11 -0.22
C THR A 431 -6.71 12.23 0.07
N THR A 432 -6.68 10.99 -0.42
CA THR A 432 -5.59 10.03 -0.12
C THR A 432 -4.81 9.55 -1.34
N THR A 433 -5.20 9.95 -2.55
CA THR A 433 -4.52 9.55 -3.78
C THR A 433 -3.51 10.61 -4.18
N PHE A 434 -2.23 10.27 -4.09
CA PHE A 434 -1.12 11.14 -4.44
C PHE A 434 -0.22 10.47 -5.49
N PRO A 435 0.44 11.23 -6.36
CA PRO A 435 1.53 10.71 -7.18
C PRO A 435 2.56 10.01 -6.29
N LEU A 436 3.08 8.89 -6.73
CA LEU A 436 4.13 8.17 -6.04
C LEU A 436 5.50 8.60 -6.55
N ILE A 437 6.49 8.52 -5.68
CA ILE A 437 7.93 8.63 -5.99
C ILE A 437 8.63 7.41 -5.43
N TYR A 438 9.75 7.03 -6.05
CA TYR A 438 10.59 5.91 -5.64
C TYR A 438 11.56 6.26 -4.50
#